data_AF-A0A646KKX6-F1
#
_entry.id   AF-A0A646KKX6-F1
#
_cell.length_a   1.000
_cell.length_b   1.000
_cell.length_c   1.000
_cell.angle_alpha   90.00
_cell.angle_beta   90.00
_cell.angle_gamma   90.00
#
_symmetry.space_group_name_H-M   'P 1'
#
loop_
_entity.id
_entity.type
_entity.pdbx_description
1 polymer ?
#
loop_
_entity_poly.entity_id
_entity_poly.type
_entity_poly.pdbx_seq_one_letter_code
_entity_poly.pdbx_strand_id
1 'polypeptide(L)'
;MPRRTRADLKAARERVLADKDTVIKRYTEGESLASVAWACGVRDTWLRSRLIEWRVPLRTHAQAMTAWWRRRAADTESTFRRTQGHPQTPPLPDA
;
A
#
# COMPACT_ATOMS: atom_id res chain seq x y z
N MET A 1 -8.37 8.59 16.45
CA MET A 1 -7.88 7.22 16.18
C MET A 1 -7.66 6.53 17.52
N PRO A 2 -8.53 5.60 17.96
CA PRO A 2 -8.35 4.88 19.21
C PRO A 2 -7.02 4.12 19.20
N ARG A 3 -6.30 4.12 20.34
CA ARG A 3 -5.03 3.38 20.47
C ARG A 3 -5.33 1.89 20.33
N ARG A 4 -4.75 1.24 19.32
CA ARG A 4 -4.74 -0.23 19.25
C ARG A 4 -4.16 -0.79 20.53
N THR A 5 -4.92 -1.63 21.22
CA THR A 5 -4.47 -2.31 22.43
C THR A 5 -3.46 -3.41 22.06
N ARG A 6 -2.64 -3.84 23.02
CA ARG A 6 -1.71 -4.95 22.81
C ARG A 6 -2.43 -6.24 22.41
N ALA A 7 -3.65 -6.45 22.91
CA ALA A 7 -4.51 -7.58 22.54
C ALA A 7 -4.91 -7.53 21.05
N ASP A 8 -5.31 -6.36 20.55
CA ASP A 8 -5.64 -6.17 19.12
C ASP A 8 -4.44 -6.47 18.22
N LEU A 9 -3.25 -6.00 18.61
CA LEU A 9 -2.01 -6.28 17.89
C LEU A 9 -1.65 -7.77 17.91
N LYS A 10 -1.93 -8.49 19.00
CA LYS A 10 -1.69 -9.93 19.10
C LYS A 10 -2.63 -10.70 18.15
N ALA A 11 -3.92 -10.40 18.21
CA ALA A 11 -4.92 -11.04 17.34
C ALA A 11 -4.64 -10.78 15.86
N ALA A 12 -4.24 -9.55 15.49
CA ALA A 12 -3.85 -9.21 14.12
C ALA A 12 -2.64 -10.04 13.65
N ARG A 13 -1.64 -10.25 14.52
CA ARG A 13 -0.47 -11.09 14.20
C ARG A 13 -0.87 -12.56 14.03
N GLU A 14 -1.73 -13.08 14.90
CA GLU A 14 -2.21 -14.46 14.83
C GLU A 14 -2.96 -14.72 13.52
N ARG A 15 -3.79 -13.78 13.06
CA ARG A 15 -4.43 -13.84 11.74
C ARG A 15 -3.40 -13.88 10.61
N VAL A 16 -2.38 -13.03 10.63
CA VAL A 16 -1.33 -13.05 9.59
C VAL A 16 -0.54 -14.36 9.57
N LEU A 17 -0.33 -14.98 10.74
CA LEU A 17 0.31 -16.29 10.81
C LEU A 17 -0.58 -17.40 10.25
N ALA A 18 -1.90 -17.34 10.51
CA ALA A 18 -2.87 -18.27 9.94
C ALA A 18 -3.02 -18.10 8.42
N ASP A 19 -3.07 -16.86 7.94
CA ASP A 19 -3.18 -16.48 6.52
C ASP A 19 -1.82 -16.29 5.83
N LYS A 20 -0.79 -17.00 6.30
CA LYS A 20 0.57 -16.89 5.76
C LYS A 20 0.59 -16.97 4.23
N ASP A 21 -0.08 -17.95 3.65
CA ASP A 21 -0.05 -18.21 2.20
C ASP A 21 -0.66 -17.04 1.40
N THR A 22 -1.79 -16.52 1.87
CA THR A 22 -2.46 -15.34 1.31
C THR A 22 -1.56 -14.11 1.34
N VAL A 23 -0.82 -13.92 2.44
CA VAL A 23 0.10 -12.79 2.62
C VAL A 23 1.30 -12.90 1.70
N ILE A 24 1.88 -14.10 1.57
CA ILE A 24 2.99 -14.35 0.64
C ILE A 24 2.52 -14.13 -0.79
N LYS A 25 1.37 -14.69 -1.17
CA LYS A 25 0.79 -14.53 -2.52
C LYS A 25 0.64 -13.05 -2.88
N ARG A 26 -0.03 -12.26 -2.05
CA ARG A 26 -0.19 -10.81 -2.27
C ARG A 26 1.13 -10.07 -2.43
N TYR A 27 2.12 -10.40 -1.59
CA TYR A 27 3.46 -9.82 -1.71
C TYR A 27 4.14 -10.20 -3.03
N THR A 28 4.03 -11.46 -3.46
CA THR A 28 4.61 -11.95 -4.71
C THR A 28 3.91 -11.41 -5.96
N GLU A 29 2.60 -11.18 -5.90
CA GLU A 29 1.81 -10.49 -6.94
C GLU A 29 2.21 -9.01 -7.09
N GLY A 30 3.05 -8.52 -6.17
CA GLY A 30 3.71 -7.24 -6.26
C GLY A 30 3.12 -6.18 -5.35
N GLU A 31 2.17 -6.56 -4.49
CA GLU A 31 1.66 -5.68 -3.45
C GLU A 31 2.78 -5.28 -2.49
N SER A 32 2.76 -4.02 -2.05
CA SER A 32 3.80 -3.49 -1.17
C SER A 32 3.64 -4.00 0.25
N LEU A 33 4.77 -4.18 0.95
CA LEU A 33 4.82 -4.54 2.37
C LEU A 33 3.90 -3.65 3.24
N ALA A 34 3.86 -2.35 2.97
CA ALA A 34 3.01 -1.41 3.70
C ALA A 34 1.51 -1.63 3.44
N SER A 35 1.12 -1.92 2.19
CA SER A 35 -0.28 -2.21 1.83
C SER A 35 -0.76 -3.51 2.49
N VAL A 36 0.06 -4.56 2.39
CA VAL A 36 -0.23 -5.86 3.00
C VAL A 36 -0.29 -5.75 4.53
N ALA A 37 0.65 -5.03 5.15
CA ALA A 37 0.66 -4.80 6.58
C ALA A 37 -0.57 -4.00 7.04
N TRP A 38 -0.96 -2.96 6.30
CA TRP A 38 -2.12 -2.13 6.62
C TRP A 38 -3.42 -2.93 6.51
N ALA A 39 -3.58 -3.71 5.42
CA ALA A 39 -4.73 -4.60 5.22
C ALA A 39 -4.85 -5.63 6.34
N CYS A 40 -3.72 -6.15 6.83
CA CYS A 40 -3.70 -7.12 7.92
C CYS A 40 -3.71 -6.49 9.32
N GLY A 41 -3.61 -5.16 9.43
CA GLY A 41 -3.54 -4.45 10.70
C GLY A 41 -2.25 -4.65 11.50
N VAL A 42 -1.17 -5.10 10.87
CA VAL A 42 0.14 -5.30 11.51
C VAL A 42 1.13 -4.19 11.13
N ARG A 43 2.30 -4.18 11.78
CA ARG A 43 3.40 -3.28 11.41
C ARG A 43 4.21 -3.88 10.26
N ASP A 44 4.58 -3.03 9.31
CA ASP A 44 5.49 -3.32 8.19
C ASP A 44 6.81 -3.95 8.65
N THR A 45 7.45 -3.40 9.68
CA THR A 45 8.68 -3.93 10.31
C THR A 45 8.51 -5.36 10.81
N TRP A 46 7.37 -5.69 11.42
CA TRP A 46 7.08 -7.05 11.90
C TRP A 46 6.85 -8.01 10.73
N LEU A 47 6.10 -7.57 9.72
CA LEU A 47 5.83 -8.36 8.52
C LEU A 47 7.12 -8.63 7.72
N ARG A 48 8.04 -7.66 7.65
CA ARG A 48 9.36 -7.83 7.04
C ARG A 48 10.15 -8.95 7.71
N SER A 49 10.23 -8.96 9.04
CA SER A 49 10.92 -10.03 9.77
C SER A 49 10.30 -11.41 9.50
N ARG A 50 8.97 -11.47 9.37
CA ARG A 50 8.26 -12.73 9.05
C ARG A 50 8.52 -13.22 7.63
N LEU A 51 8.56 -12.34 6.64
CA LEU A 51 8.90 -12.73 5.27
C LEU A 51 10.32 -13.33 5.19
N ILE A 52 11.27 -12.78 5.94
CA ILE A 52 12.64 -13.33 6.05
C ILE A 52 12.60 -14.74 6.64
N GLU A 53 11.88 -14.92 7.74
CA GLU A 53 11.74 -16.21 8.42
C GLU A 53 11.04 -17.26 7.54
N TRP A 54 10.07 -16.84 6.74
CA TRP A 54 9.40 -17.68 5.73
C TRP A 54 10.22 -17.91 4.47
N ARG A 55 11.47 -17.44 4.42
CA ARG A 55 12.39 -17.54 3.28
C ARG A 55 11.82 -16.93 1.98
N VAL A 56 10.95 -15.93 2.10
CA VAL A 56 10.47 -15.18 0.95
C VAL A 56 11.53 -14.15 0.58
N PRO A 57 12.01 -14.12 -0.68
CA PRO A 57 13.02 -13.15 -1.09
C PRO A 57 12.48 -11.74 -0.93
N LEU A 58 13.12 -10.96 -0.05
CA LEU A 58 12.78 -9.55 0.09
C LEU A 58 13.23 -8.79 -1.15
N ARG A 59 12.34 -7.93 -1.66
CA ARG A 59 12.73 -6.89 -2.60
C ARG A 59 13.84 -6.05 -1.98
N THR A 60 14.95 -5.92 -2.70
CA THR A 60 16.08 -5.11 -2.27
C THR A 60 15.65 -3.65 -2.09
N HIS A 61 16.41 -2.86 -1.32
CA HIS A 61 16.12 -1.43 -1.09
C HIS A 61 15.89 -0.67 -2.41
N ALA A 62 16.64 -0.99 -3.46
CA ALA A 62 16.46 -0.46 -4.80
C ALA A 62 15.09 -0.81 -5.41
N GLN A 63 14.65 -2.06 -5.32
CA GLN A 63 13.34 -2.48 -5.82
C GLN A 63 12.17 -1.87 -5.04
N ALA A 64 12.32 -1.71 -3.72
CA ALA A 64 11.36 -1.00 -2.89
C ALA A 64 11.25 0.49 -3.28
N MET A 65 12.40 1.12 -3.55
CA MET A 65 12.47 2.50 -4.02
C MET A 65 11.82 2.66 -5.40
N THR A 66 12.12 1.80 -6.37
CA THR A 66 11.49 1.81 -7.70
C THR A 66 9.97 1.61 -7.64
N ALA A 67 9.48 0.71 -6.78
CA ALA A 67 8.04 0.50 -6.60
C ALA A 67 7.36 1.71 -5.95
N TRP A 68 8.03 2.36 -4.99
CA TRP A 68 7.58 3.62 -4.41
C TRP A 68 7.53 4.74 -5.46
N TRP A 69 8.54 4.87 -6.32
CA TRP A 69 8.56 5.83 -7.42
C TRP A 69 7.46 5.58 -8.44
N ARG A 70 7.19 4.32 -8.83
CA ARG A 70 6.05 4.01 -9.72
C ARG A 70 4.71 4.40 -9.10
N ARG A 71 4.51 4.11 -7.81
CA ARG A 71 3.27 4.47 -7.11
C ARG A 71 3.12 5.98 -7.02
N ARG A 72 4.20 6.69 -6.69
CA ARG A 72 4.19 8.15 -6.62
C ARG A 72 3.94 8.77 -7.99
N ALA A 73 4.57 8.27 -9.05
CA ALA A 73 4.32 8.71 -10.42
C ALA A 73 2.82 8.54 -10.80
N ALA A 74 2.22 7.39 -10.51
CA ALA A 74 0.79 7.13 -10.76
C ALA A 74 -0.16 8.01 -9.92
N ASP A 75 0.24 8.37 -8.70
CA ASP A 75 -0.51 9.28 -7.81
C ASP A 75 -0.47 10.73 -8.34
N THR A 76 0.68 11.16 -8.87
CA THR A 76 0.81 12.45 -9.59
C THR A 76 -0.09 12.51 -10.82
N GLU A 77 -0.16 11.44 -11.62
CA GLU A 77 -1.00 11.38 -12.82
C GLU A 77 -2.52 11.36 -12.47
N SER A 78 -2.89 10.69 -11.38
CA SER A 78 -4.28 10.69 -10.86
C SER A 78 -4.70 12.05 -10.32
N THR A 79 -3.77 12.79 -9.73
CA THR A 79 -4.00 14.17 -9.25
C THR A 79 -4.10 15.14 -10.41
N PHE A 80 -3.29 14.96 -11.46
CA PHE A 80 -3.27 15.81 -12.65
C PHE A 80 -4.53 15.66 -13.53
N ARG A 81 -5.07 14.45 -13.72
CA ARG A 81 -6.34 14.27 -14.45
C ARG A 81 -7.56 14.86 -13.74
N ARG A 82 -7.55 14.92 -12.41
CA ARG A 82 -8.65 15.47 -11.61
C ARG A 82 -8.75 16.99 -11.74
N THR A 83 -7.66 17.69 -12.04
CA THR A 83 -7.61 19.15 -12.20
C THR A 83 -7.77 19.64 -13.64
N GLN A 84 -7.70 18.76 -14.65
CA GLN A 84 -7.81 19.14 -16.08
C GLN A 84 -9.24 19.07 -16.64
N GLY A 85 -10.27 19.10 -15.79
CA GLY A 85 -11.68 19.02 -16.17
C GLY A 85 -12.51 20.26 -15.84
N HIS A 86 -12.12 21.47 -16.27
CA HIS A 86 -13.05 22.57 -16.64
C HIS A 86 -12.29 23.82 -17.16
N PRO A 87 -12.40 24.20 -18.43
CA PRO A 87 -12.52 25.60 -18.80
C PRO A 87 -14.00 25.94 -18.84
N GLN A 88 -14.50 26.73 -17.88
CA GLN A 88 -15.83 27.32 -17.98
C GLN A 88 -15.68 28.56 -18.87
N THR A 89 -15.92 28.41 -20.17
CA THR A 89 -16.14 29.57 -21.04
C THR A 89 -17.62 29.94 -20.92
N PRO A 90 -17.99 31.05 -20.25
CA PRO A 90 -19.36 31.52 -20.30
C PRO A 90 -19.68 31.99 -21.74
N PRO A 91 -20.89 31.70 -22.27
CA PRO A 91 -21.27 32.16 -23.60
C PRO A 91 -21.42 33.70 -23.62
N LEU A 92 -20.83 34.32 -24.64
CA LEU A 92 -21.07 35.72 -25.01
C LEU A 92 -22.55 35.89 -25.37
N PRO A 93 -23.26 36.89 -24.84
CA PRO A 93 -24.54 37.29 -25.41
C PRO A 93 -24.31 37.97 -26.77
N ASP A 94 -25.01 37.47 -27.78
CA ASP A 94 -25.11 38.05 -29.12
C ASP A 94 -25.80 39.43 -29.06
N ALA A 95 -25.54 40.22 -30.10
CA ALA A 95 -25.83 41.65 -30.31
C ALA A 95 -27.16 42.21 -29.79
#